data_AF-A0A3P6BJ46-F1
#
_entry.id   AF-A0A3P6BJ46-F1
#
_cell.length_a   1.000
_cell.length_b   1.000
_cell.length_c   1.000
_cell.angle_alpha   90.00
_cell.angle_beta   90.00
_cell.angle_gamma   90.00
#
_symmetry.space_group_name_H-M   'P 1'
#
loop_
_entity.id
_entity.type
_entity.pdbx_description
1 polymer ?
#
loop_
_entity_poly.entity_id
_entity_poly.type
_entity_poly.pdbx_seq_one_letter_code
_entity_poly.pdbx_strand_id
1 'polypeptide(L)'
;MTSIPVMTKAAIHDRVYKNMQLSILTEHPLTSLTSYTDLMSKCLQAGNPEAHYVKGIQEYIHHKNTVEGIYHLHLATKGSYQNAFYLYGIVMLCRGEMEIGKNIFEKLEW
;
A
#
# COMPACT_ATOMS: atom_id res chain seq x y z
N MET A 1 22.96 -28.80 -8.93
CA MET A 1 23.29 -27.84 -7.85
C MET A 1 23.56 -26.46 -8.46
N THR A 2 22.53 -25.64 -8.68
CA THR A 2 22.68 -24.25 -9.18
C THR A 2 21.56 -23.32 -8.67
N SER A 3 20.82 -23.71 -7.62
CA SER A 3 19.66 -22.95 -7.12
C SER A 3 20.03 -21.75 -6.23
N ILE A 4 21.14 -21.80 -5.52
CA ILE A 4 21.49 -20.82 -4.47
C ILE A 4 21.74 -19.40 -5.02
N PRO A 5 22.50 -19.19 -6.11
CA PRO A 5 22.80 -17.83 -6.59
C PRO A 5 21.57 -17.09 -7.15
N VAL A 6 20.68 -17.84 -7.81
CA VAL A 6 19.45 -17.30 -8.41
C VAL A 6 18.46 -16.89 -7.33
N MET A 7 18.29 -17.73 -6.29
CA MET A 7 17.41 -17.42 -5.16
C MET A 7 17.90 -16.18 -4.39
N THR A 8 19.22 -16.03 -4.19
CA THR A 8 19.79 -14.84 -3.55
C THR A 8 19.56 -13.57 -4.36
N LYS A 9 19.72 -13.63 -5.70
CA LYS A 9 19.48 -12.47 -6.56
C LYS A 9 18.01 -12.05 -6.56
N ALA A 10 17.08 -13.00 -6.65
CA ALA A 10 15.64 -12.74 -6.56
C ALA A 10 15.26 -12.13 -5.20
N ALA A 11 15.78 -12.68 -4.09
CA ALA A 11 15.54 -12.14 -2.75
C ALA A 11 16.05 -10.70 -2.56
N ILE A 12 17.18 -10.35 -3.19
CA ILE A 12 17.69 -8.97 -3.19
C ILE A 12 16.75 -8.04 -3.97
N HIS A 13 16.25 -8.47 -5.12
CA HIS A 13 15.29 -7.67 -5.90
C HIS A 13 14.00 -7.41 -5.12
N ASP A 14 13.43 -8.43 -4.48
CA ASP A 14 12.23 -8.27 -3.64
C ASP A 14 12.47 -7.30 -2.48
N ARG A 15 13.62 -7.41 -1.81
CA ARG A 15 13.98 -6.49 -0.72
C ARG A 15 14.11 -5.04 -1.22
N VAL A 16 14.68 -4.82 -2.39
CA VAL A 16 14.78 -3.47 -2.98
C VAL A 16 13.40 -2.89 -3.21
N TYR A 17 12.51 -3.61 -3.88
CA TYR A 17 11.17 -3.09 -4.18
C TYR A 17 10.31 -2.94 -2.93
N LYS A 18 10.45 -3.83 -1.95
CA LYS A 18 9.74 -3.73 -0.66
C LYS A 18 10.08 -2.46 0.13
N ASN A 19 11.33 -2.01 0.05
CA ASN A 19 11.83 -0.86 0.83
C ASN A 19 12.04 0.41 -0.01
N MET A 20 11.66 0.39 -1.29
CA MET A 20 11.77 1.55 -2.16
C MET A 20 10.78 2.64 -1.71
N GLN A 21 11.27 3.86 -1.58
CA GLN A 21 10.44 5.03 -1.31
C GLN A 21 9.72 5.47 -2.59
N LEU A 22 8.43 5.75 -2.48
CA LEU A 22 7.56 6.12 -3.59
C LEU A 22 6.92 7.49 -3.35
N SER A 23 7.64 8.43 -2.70
CA SER A 23 7.11 9.74 -2.28
C SER A 23 6.34 10.49 -3.36
N ILE A 24 6.88 10.54 -4.59
CA ILE A 24 6.21 11.19 -5.73
C ILE A 24 4.85 10.53 -6.03
N LEU A 25 4.76 9.22 -5.90
CA LEU A 25 3.53 8.47 -6.15
C LEU A 25 2.56 8.53 -4.96
N THR A 26 3.05 8.64 -3.73
CA THR A 26 2.17 8.81 -2.56
C THR A 26 1.57 10.22 -2.51
N GLU A 27 2.28 11.23 -3.03
CA GLU A 27 1.79 12.60 -3.25
C GLU A 27 0.87 12.72 -4.47
N HIS A 28 1.21 12.03 -5.56
CA HIS A 28 0.46 12.06 -6.83
C HIS A 28 0.05 10.64 -7.27
N PRO A 29 -0.90 9.99 -6.57
CA PRO A 29 -1.22 8.58 -6.77
C PRO A 29 -1.72 8.25 -8.17
N LEU A 30 -2.38 9.19 -8.86
CA LEU A 30 -2.91 8.95 -10.21
C LEU A 30 -1.82 8.94 -11.29
N THR A 31 -0.64 9.50 -11.03
CA THR A 31 0.48 9.47 -11.98
C THR A 31 0.88 8.03 -12.34
N SER A 32 0.71 7.11 -11.40
CA SER A 32 1.08 5.70 -11.62
C SER A 32 0.07 4.89 -12.44
N LEU A 33 -1.04 5.49 -12.87
CA LEU A 33 -2.00 4.84 -13.78
C LEU A 33 -1.46 4.76 -15.21
N THR A 34 -0.60 5.70 -15.61
CA THR A 34 -0.03 5.78 -16.97
C THR A 34 1.49 5.68 -16.98
N SER A 35 2.15 6.19 -15.94
CA SER A 35 3.61 6.13 -15.78
C SER A 35 3.96 5.16 -14.66
N TYR A 36 5.21 4.69 -14.58
CA TYR A 36 5.67 3.85 -13.46
C TYR A 36 4.87 2.56 -13.18
N THR A 37 4.08 2.07 -14.16
CA THR A 37 3.21 0.90 -14.01
C THR A 37 4.01 -0.36 -13.65
N ASP A 38 5.13 -0.59 -14.32
CA ASP A 38 6.04 -1.71 -14.05
C ASP A 38 6.67 -1.60 -12.65
N LEU A 39 7.04 -0.39 -12.24
CA LEU A 39 7.62 -0.15 -10.93
C LEU A 39 6.59 -0.45 -9.84
N MET A 40 5.37 0.09 -9.99
CA MET A 40 4.26 -0.18 -9.08
C MET A 40 3.94 -1.66 -8.98
N SER A 41 3.88 -2.37 -10.12
CA SER A 41 3.63 -3.82 -10.15
C SER A 41 4.67 -4.58 -9.32
N LYS A 42 5.97 -4.26 -9.48
CA LYS A 42 7.04 -4.89 -8.72
C LYS A 42 6.99 -4.55 -7.22
N CYS A 43 6.71 -3.29 -6.88
CA CYS A 43 6.58 -2.87 -5.49
C CYS A 43 5.37 -3.53 -4.81
N LEU A 44 4.24 -3.67 -5.50
CA LEU A 44 3.06 -4.39 -5.00
C LEU A 44 3.34 -5.87 -4.77
N GLN A 45 4.00 -6.55 -5.72
CA GLN A 45 4.40 -7.96 -5.56
C GLN A 45 5.36 -8.15 -4.37
N ALA A 46 6.25 -7.18 -4.14
CA ALA A 46 7.16 -7.19 -3.00
C ALA A 46 6.51 -6.80 -1.66
N GLY A 47 5.22 -6.45 -1.65
CA GLY A 47 4.49 -6.03 -0.44
C GLY A 47 4.91 -4.67 0.11
N ASN A 48 5.31 -3.75 -0.78
CA ASN A 48 5.67 -2.38 -0.40
C ASN A 48 4.44 -1.62 0.13
N PRO A 49 4.49 -1.06 1.36
CA PRO A 49 3.31 -0.43 1.96
C PRO A 49 2.89 0.87 1.29
N GLU A 50 3.83 1.66 0.76
CA GLU A 50 3.52 2.86 -0.02
C GLU A 50 2.82 2.51 -1.34
N ALA A 51 3.26 1.43 -1.99
CA ALA A 51 2.62 0.96 -3.22
C ALA A 51 1.18 0.48 -2.95
N HIS A 52 0.96 -0.25 -1.85
CA HIS A 52 -0.38 -0.62 -1.42
C HIS A 52 -1.23 0.61 -1.08
N TYR A 53 -0.68 1.65 -0.44
CA TYR A 53 -1.40 2.89 -0.18
C TYR A 53 -1.85 3.58 -1.47
N VAL A 54 -0.94 3.75 -2.44
CA VAL A 54 -1.24 4.36 -3.75
C VAL A 54 -2.32 3.57 -4.49
N LYS A 55 -2.19 2.24 -4.55
CA LYS A 55 -3.19 1.37 -5.18
C LYS A 55 -4.54 1.44 -4.47
N GLY A 56 -4.54 1.52 -3.14
CA GLY A 56 -5.73 1.71 -2.32
C GLY A 56 -6.50 2.99 -2.68
N ILE A 57 -5.78 4.10 -2.85
CA ILE A 57 -6.36 5.38 -3.30
C ILE A 57 -6.94 5.26 -4.71
N GLN A 58 -6.18 4.69 -5.65
CA GLN A 58 -6.64 4.54 -7.03
C GLN A 58 -7.92 3.72 -7.11
N GLU A 59 -7.97 2.57 -6.45
CA GLU A 59 -9.14 1.70 -6.48
C GLU A 59 -10.32 2.34 -5.74
N TYR A 60 -10.12 2.82 -4.51
CA TYR A 60 -11.22 3.34 -3.70
C TYR A 60 -11.78 4.66 -4.26
N ILE A 61 -10.90 5.60 -4.59
CA ILE A 61 -11.30 6.98 -4.93
C ILE A 61 -11.54 7.14 -6.44
N HIS A 62 -10.62 6.68 -7.28
CA HIS A 62 -10.68 6.91 -8.73
C HIS A 62 -11.57 5.88 -9.44
N HIS A 63 -11.32 4.58 -9.24
CA HIS A 63 -12.09 3.51 -9.89
C HIS A 63 -13.42 3.17 -9.18
N LYS A 64 -13.64 3.68 -7.96
CA LYS A 64 -14.80 3.34 -7.11
C LYS A 64 -14.89 1.85 -6.77
N ASN A 65 -13.80 1.12 -6.90
CA ASN A 65 -13.66 -0.27 -6.49
C ASN A 65 -13.36 -0.32 -4.98
N THR A 66 -14.43 -0.21 -4.19
CA THR A 66 -14.30 -0.04 -2.74
C THR A 66 -13.67 -1.25 -2.05
N VAL A 67 -13.97 -2.48 -2.49
CA VAL A 67 -13.46 -3.72 -1.88
C VAL A 67 -11.94 -3.79 -2.02
N GLU A 68 -11.45 -3.65 -3.25
CA GLU A 68 -10.01 -3.72 -3.53
C GLU A 68 -9.26 -2.53 -2.91
N GLY A 69 -9.85 -1.34 -2.96
CA GLY A 69 -9.28 -0.15 -2.35
C GLY A 69 -9.08 -0.29 -0.84
N ILE A 70 -10.10 -0.79 -0.13
CA ILE A 70 -10.02 -1.06 1.33
C ILE A 70 -8.98 -2.14 1.62
N TYR A 71 -8.95 -3.21 0.83
CA TYR A 71 -7.96 -4.28 0.99
C TYR A 71 -6.52 -3.75 0.91
N HIS A 72 -6.23 -2.95 -0.11
CA HIS A 72 -4.91 -2.34 -0.29
C HIS A 72 -4.57 -1.34 0.81
N LEU A 73 -5.51 -0.48 1.23
CA LEU A 73 -5.30 0.42 2.38
C LEU A 73 -4.97 -0.35 3.66
N HIS A 74 -5.67 -1.46 3.91
CA HIS A 74 -5.39 -2.32 5.07
C HIS A 74 -4.01 -2.99 4.98
N LEU A 75 -3.56 -3.43 3.81
CA LEU A 75 -2.20 -3.96 3.65
C LEU A 75 -1.13 -2.90 3.92
N ALA A 76 -1.37 -1.65 3.52
CA ALA A 76 -0.46 -0.55 3.81
C ALA A 76 -0.34 -0.25 5.32
N THR A 77 -1.43 -0.39 6.10
CA THR A 77 -1.34 -0.27 7.57
C THR A 77 -0.54 -1.41 8.20
N LYS A 78 -0.64 -2.64 7.67
CA LYS A 78 0.19 -3.77 8.14
C LYS A 78 1.69 -3.54 7.93
N GLY A 79 2.07 -2.76 6.92
CA GLY A 79 3.45 -2.33 6.70
C GLY A 79 3.82 -1.01 7.39
N SER A 80 3.04 -0.57 8.39
CA SER A 80 3.34 0.59 9.23
C SER A 80 3.41 1.93 8.49
N TYR A 81 2.75 2.07 7.33
CA TYR A 81 2.74 3.36 6.62
C TYR A 81 1.70 4.31 7.22
N GLN A 82 2.17 5.36 7.90
CA GLN A 82 1.34 6.24 8.74
C GLN A 82 0.15 6.88 8.01
N ASN A 83 0.35 7.37 6.78
CA ASN A 83 -0.73 7.96 5.99
C ASN A 83 -1.84 6.94 5.65
N ALA A 84 -1.50 5.66 5.55
CA ALA A 84 -2.50 4.61 5.36
C ALA A 84 -3.36 4.39 6.62
N PHE A 85 -2.79 4.48 7.83
CA PHE A 85 -3.59 4.37 9.05
C PHE A 85 -4.64 5.46 9.10
N TYR A 86 -4.23 6.71 8.85
CA TYR A 86 -5.17 7.83 8.82
C TYR A 86 -6.30 7.61 7.81
N LEU A 87 -5.95 7.37 6.54
CA LEU A 87 -6.95 7.22 5.48
C LEU A 87 -7.84 5.99 5.68
N TYR A 88 -7.26 4.85 6.06
CA TYR A 88 -8.02 3.63 6.35
C TYR A 88 -8.97 3.84 7.54
N GLY A 89 -8.51 4.47 8.62
CA GLY A 89 -9.32 4.79 9.78
C GLY A 89 -10.54 5.65 9.42
N ILE A 90 -10.33 6.74 8.67
CA ILE A 90 -11.42 7.60 8.18
C ILE A 90 -12.39 6.82 7.30
N VAL A 91 -11.88 6.02 6.35
CA VAL A 91 -12.72 5.20 5.46
C VAL A 91 -13.59 4.22 6.26
N MET A 92 -13.05 3.57 7.30
CA MET A 92 -13.82 2.68 8.17
C MET A 92 -14.91 3.45 8.94
N LEU A 93 -14.58 4.59 9.54
CA LEU A 93 -15.57 5.42 10.23
C LEU A 93 -16.69 5.88 9.31
N CYS A 94 -16.38 6.40 8.12
CA CYS A 94 -17.37 6.87 7.16
C CYS A 94 -18.30 5.76 6.65
N ARG A 95 -17.87 4.49 6.73
CA ARG A 95 -18.66 3.32 6.36
C ARG A 95 -19.49 2.75 7.52
N GLY A 96 -19.39 3.34 8.71
CA GLY A 96 -20.07 2.86 9.92
C GLY A 96 -19.31 1.77 10.67
N GLU A 97 -18.09 1.41 10.24
CA GLU A 97 -17.21 0.43 10.91
C GLU A 97 -16.51 1.08 12.10
N MET A 98 -17.30 1.54 13.08
CA MET A 98 -16.83 2.43 14.14
C MET A 98 -15.75 1.80 15.02
N GLU A 99 -15.86 0.51 15.32
CA GLU A 99 -14.87 -0.21 16.14
C GLU A 99 -13.51 -0.29 15.44
N ILE A 100 -13.51 -0.62 14.14
CA ILE A 100 -12.28 -0.70 13.34
C ILE A 100 -11.65 0.68 13.23
N GLY A 101 -12.45 1.70 12.90
CA GLY A 101 -11.98 3.08 12.78
C GLY A 101 -11.33 3.59 14.06
N LYS A 102 -12.00 3.45 15.22
CA LYS A 102 -11.47 3.90 16.52
C LYS A 102 -10.18 3.19 16.91
N ASN A 103 -10.12 1.86 16.77
CA ASN A 103 -8.92 1.08 17.08
C ASN A 103 -7.70 1.51 16.24
N ILE A 104 -7.92 1.92 14.98
CA ILE A 104 -6.87 2.47 14.14
C ILE A 104 -6.31 3.80 14.67
N PHE A 105 -7.17 4.69 15.18
CA PHE A 105 -6.73 5.97 15.77
C PHE A 105 -6.07 5.79 17.14
N GLU A 106 -6.58 4.86 17.96
CA GLU A 106 -5.91 4.48 19.23
C GLU A 106 -4.47 4.01 18.98
N LYS A 107 -4.23 3.24 17.91
CA LYS A 107 -2.87 2.82 17.50
C LYS A 107 -1.98 3.97 17.02
N LEU A 108 -2.57 5.09 16.63
CA LEU A 108 -1.84 6.32 16.27
C LEU A 108 -1.66 7.26 17.47
N GLU A 109 -2.19 6.91 18.65
CA GLU A 109 -2.27 7.78 19.83
C GLU A 109 -3.05 9.08 19.56
N TRP A 110 -4.05 9.01 18.67
CA TRP A 110 -4.90 10.14 18.26
C TRP A 110 -6.33 10.01 18.78
#